data_AF-A0A5C9BNE8-F1
#
_entry.id   AF-A0A5C9BNE8-F1
#
_cell.length_a   1.000
_cell.length_b   1.000
_cell.length_c   1.000
_cell.angle_alpha   90.00
_cell.angle_beta   90.00
_cell.angle_gamma   90.00
#
_symmetry.space_group_name_H-M   'P 1'
#
loop_
_entity.id
_entity.type
_entity.pdbx_description
1 polymer ?
#
loop_
_entity_poly.entity_id
_entity_poly.type
_entity_poly.pdbx_seq_one_letter_code
_entity_poly.pdbx_strand_id
1 'polypeptide(L)'
;MSKLLRTTAFASMLFAALPAAQAATYSFSGMMDSGSLIGETFTGSFSFDDLGLTGIDLEILDLNSLSLSILGTTYTIANADSTPDVSFLNGSFLGLSYSVTTSTLGFSVIPGFSDTSDAFVAYDKLSGGNIVDGQSGFGSIVYLPVPEPESYAMLLAGLGLIGLVARRRTTAA
;
A
#
# COMPACT_ATOMS: atom_id res chain seq x y z
N MET A 1 16.33 66.83 -3.30
CA MET A 1 17.36 65.76 -3.28
C MET A 1 17.07 64.89 -2.07
N SER A 2 16.75 63.60 -2.09
CA SER A 2 16.39 62.62 -3.11
C SER A 2 15.56 61.57 -2.34
N LYS A 3 14.26 61.46 -2.65
CA LYS A 3 13.44 60.28 -2.32
C LYS A 3 13.79 59.16 -3.33
N LEU A 4 13.32 57.94 -3.07
CA LEU A 4 13.62 56.64 -3.74
C LEU A 4 14.79 55.94 -3.04
N LEU A 5 14.69 54.70 -2.58
CA LEU A 5 14.06 53.54 -3.23
C LEU A 5 13.07 52.80 -2.30
N ARG A 6 11.89 52.47 -2.83
CA ARG A 6 11.02 51.41 -2.30
C ARG A 6 11.40 50.12 -3.02
N THR A 7 12.15 49.25 -2.36
CA THR A 7 12.50 47.94 -2.92
C THR A 7 11.30 47.02 -2.76
N THR A 8 10.57 46.79 -3.86
CA THR A 8 9.45 45.86 -3.92
C THR A 8 9.97 44.61 -4.62
N ALA A 9 10.25 43.54 -3.86
CA ALA A 9 10.62 42.25 -4.42
C ALA A 9 9.39 41.34 -4.44
N PHE A 10 8.79 41.20 -5.63
CA PHE A 10 7.84 40.11 -5.92
C PHE A 10 8.68 38.91 -6.39
N ALA A 11 8.84 37.91 -5.52
CA ALA A 11 9.42 36.63 -5.90
C ALA A 11 8.27 35.61 -6.08
N SER A 12 7.77 35.49 -7.31
CA SER A 12 6.89 34.40 -7.72
C SER A 12 7.76 33.20 -8.12
N MET A 13 8.06 32.31 -7.18
CA MET A 13 8.60 30.99 -7.48
C MET A 13 7.44 30.08 -7.89
N LEU A 14 7.30 29.85 -9.19
CA LEU A 14 6.45 28.81 -9.74
C LEU A 14 7.22 27.48 -9.60
N PHE A 15 6.94 26.71 -8.55
CA PHE A 15 7.39 25.32 -8.47
C PHE A 15 6.55 24.52 -9.46
N ALA A 16 7.11 24.18 -10.61
CA ALA A 16 6.56 23.15 -11.46
C ALA A 16 6.76 21.80 -10.72
N ALA A 17 5.70 21.29 -10.12
CA ALA A 17 5.66 19.91 -9.65
C ALA A 17 5.70 19.00 -10.88
N LEU A 18 6.83 18.34 -11.12
CA LEU A 18 6.88 17.22 -12.05
C LEU A 18 6.08 16.08 -11.42
N PRO A 19 5.22 15.37 -12.16
CA PRO A 19 4.57 14.18 -11.61
C PRO A 19 5.68 13.15 -11.35
N ALA A 20 5.91 12.78 -10.08
CA ALA A 20 6.62 11.54 -9.82
C ALA A 20 5.74 10.38 -10.29
N ALA A 21 6.36 9.26 -10.64
CA ALA A 21 5.62 8.04 -10.93
C ALA A 21 4.72 7.70 -9.72
N GLN A 22 3.39 7.68 -9.96
CA GLN A 22 2.40 7.43 -8.92
C GLN A 22 2.32 5.92 -8.73
N ALA A 23 2.88 5.43 -7.63
CA ALA A 23 2.82 4.02 -7.27
C ALA A 23 1.95 3.91 -6.03
N ALA A 24 0.73 3.42 -6.20
CA ALA A 24 -0.15 3.12 -5.09
C ALA A 24 0.53 2.09 -4.18
N THR A 25 0.55 2.39 -2.87
CA THR A 25 1.15 1.52 -1.86
C THR A 25 0.10 1.18 -0.82
N TYR A 26 0.01 -0.10 -0.48
CA TYR A 26 -0.86 -0.61 0.57
C TYR A 26 -0.03 -1.36 1.60
N SER A 27 -0.39 -1.20 2.86
CA SER A 27 -0.01 -2.14 3.91
C SER A 27 -1.17 -3.07 4.18
N PHE A 28 -0.86 -4.27 4.67
CA PHE A 28 -1.87 -5.23 5.07
C PHE A 28 -1.42 -5.99 6.30
N SER A 29 -2.40 -6.49 7.04
CA SER A 29 -2.17 -7.33 8.22
C SER A 29 -3.35 -8.25 8.44
N GLY A 30 -3.12 -9.35 9.12
CA GLY A 30 -4.18 -10.28 9.45
C GLY A 30 -3.76 -11.28 10.52
N MET A 31 -4.69 -12.18 10.81
CA MET A 31 -4.55 -13.22 11.82
C MET A 31 -5.19 -14.51 11.32
N MET A 32 -4.62 -15.64 11.68
CA MET A 32 -5.23 -16.94 11.41
C MET A 32 -6.41 -17.17 12.36
N ASP A 33 -7.56 -17.50 11.78
CA ASP A 33 -8.81 -17.72 12.51
C ASP A 33 -9.10 -19.22 12.71
N SER A 34 -8.33 -20.09 12.07
CA SER A 34 -8.52 -21.53 12.12
C SER A 34 -7.23 -22.34 11.85
N GLY A 35 -7.31 -23.64 12.07
CA GLY A 35 -6.22 -24.60 11.86
C GLY A 35 -5.11 -24.53 12.92
N SER A 36 -3.97 -25.16 12.63
CA SER A 36 -2.86 -25.29 13.59
C SER A 36 -2.13 -23.98 13.93
N LEU A 37 -2.31 -22.93 13.11
CA LEU A 37 -1.70 -21.61 13.29
C LEU A 37 -2.68 -20.58 13.86
N ILE A 38 -3.84 -20.97 14.39
CA ILE A 38 -4.83 -20.04 14.94
C ILE A 38 -4.20 -19.03 15.93
N GLY A 39 -4.52 -17.75 15.76
CA GLY A 39 -3.96 -16.65 16.54
C GLY A 39 -2.59 -16.13 16.08
N GLU A 40 -1.90 -16.84 15.17
CA GLU A 40 -0.70 -16.32 14.53
C GLU A 40 -1.03 -15.15 13.62
N THR A 41 -0.13 -14.16 13.58
CA THR A 41 -0.32 -12.93 12.79
C THR A 41 0.62 -12.90 11.59
N PHE A 42 0.20 -12.15 10.58
CA PHE A 42 1.04 -11.83 9.42
C PHE A 42 0.85 -10.37 9.05
N THR A 43 1.87 -9.79 8.43
CA THR A 43 1.89 -8.40 8.00
C THR A 43 2.60 -8.26 6.67
N GLY A 44 2.33 -7.18 5.95
CA GLY A 44 3.06 -6.91 4.73
C GLY A 44 2.71 -5.59 4.10
N SER A 45 3.32 -5.37 2.94
CA SER A 45 3.03 -4.24 2.08
C SER A 45 3.29 -4.62 0.63
N PHE A 46 2.58 -3.97 -0.29
CA PHE A 46 2.82 -4.07 -1.71
C PHE A 46 2.63 -2.73 -2.38
N SER A 47 3.14 -2.62 -3.61
CA SER A 47 2.87 -1.49 -4.49
C SER A 47 2.60 -1.95 -5.91
N PHE A 48 1.84 -1.15 -6.65
CA PHE A 48 1.51 -1.35 -8.06
C PHE A 48 1.42 0.02 -8.75
N ASP A 49 1.41 0.04 -10.08
CA ASP A 49 1.19 1.25 -10.87
C ASP A 49 -0.31 1.42 -11.09
N ASP A 50 -0.90 2.50 -10.59
CA ASP A 50 -2.33 2.77 -10.66
C ASP A 50 -2.73 3.72 -11.80
N LEU A 51 -1.76 4.18 -12.62
CA LEU A 51 -2.00 5.12 -13.72
C LEU A 51 -2.97 4.58 -14.78
N GLY A 52 -3.09 3.25 -14.88
CA GLY A 52 -3.96 2.56 -15.83
C GLY A 52 -5.39 2.35 -15.36
N LEU A 53 -5.73 2.66 -14.10
CA LEU A 53 -7.06 2.42 -13.55
C LEU A 53 -8.11 3.34 -14.20
N THR A 54 -9.16 2.71 -14.71
CA THR A 54 -10.31 3.35 -15.34
C THR A 54 -11.53 3.39 -14.41
N GLY A 55 -11.58 2.52 -13.40
CA GLY A 55 -12.66 2.42 -12.43
C GLY A 55 -13.91 1.74 -12.98
N ILE A 56 -13.81 1.00 -14.08
CA ILE A 56 -14.93 0.30 -14.73
C ILE A 56 -14.59 -1.17 -14.94
N ASP A 57 -15.60 -2.04 -14.81
CA ASP A 57 -15.47 -3.49 -14.96
C ASP A 57 -14.36 -4.07 -14.06
N LEU A 58 -13.83 -5.25 -14.43
CA LEU A 58 -12.74 -5.91 -13.72
C LEU A 58 -11.40 -5.41 -14.26
N GLU A 59 -10.55 -4.93 -13.35
CA GLU A 59 -9.20 -4.46 -13.65
C GLU A 59 -8.20 -5.24 -12.79
N ILE A 60 -7.14 -5.77 -13.41
CA ILE A 60 -6.09 -6.56 -12.75
C ILE A 60 -4.75 -5.91 -13.06
N LEU A 61 -3.96 -5.63 -12.03
CA LEU A 61 -2.68 -4.95 -12.15
C LEU A 61 -1.58 -5.74 -11.44
N ASP A 62 -0.48 -5.96 -12.14
CA ASP A 62 0.70 -6.62 -11.57
C ASP A 62 1.35 -5.76 -10.48
N LEU A 63 1.97 -6.42 -9.51
CA LEU A 63 2.71 -5.73 -8.46
C LEU A 63 4.10 -5.25 -8.93
N ASN A 64 4.46 -4.04 -8.48
CA ASN A 64 5.83 -3.52 -8.53
C ASN A 64 6.70 -4.04 -7.39
N SER A 65 6.10 -4.20 -6.20
CA SER A 65 6.78 -4.74 -5.03
C SER A 65 5.82 -5.46 -4.10
N LEU A 66 6.35 -6.43 -3.34
CA LEU A 66 5.64 -7.15 -2.28
C LEU A 66 6.63 -7.53 -1.19
N SER A 67 6.21 -7.37 0.06
CA SER A 67 6.85 -7.94 1.25
C SER A 67 5.76 -8.49 2.16
N LEU A 68 5.74 -9.80 2.37
CA LEU A 68 4.85 -10.51 3.31
C LEU A 68 5.71 -11.13 4.41
N SER A 69 5.41 -10.87 5.67
CA SER A 69 6.04 -11.49 6.83
C SER A 69 5.05 -12.38 7.57
N ILE A 70 5.39 -13.66 7.72
CA ILE A 70 4.60 -14.65 8.46
C ILE A 70 5.55 -15.65 9.12
N LEU A 71 5.29 -15.99 10.40
CA LEU A 71 6.13 -16.90 11.19
C LEU A 71 7.63 -16.53 11.18
N GLY A 72 7.94 -15.24 11.14
CA GLY A 72 9.31 -14.72 11.10
C GLY A 72 10.04 -14.88 9.77
N THR A 73 9.36 -15.33 8.71
CA THR A 73 9.91 -15.43 7.36
C THR A 73 9.30 -14.36 6.46
N THR A 74 10.13 -13.70 5.67
CA THR A 74 9.69 -12.71 4.67
C THR A 74 9.67 -13.32 3.28
N TYR A 75 8.55 -13.16 2.59
CA TYR A 75 8.34 -13.52 1.21
C TYR A 75 8.13 -12.27 0.35
N THR A 76 8.58 -12.34 -0.89
CA THR A 76 8.51 -11.25 -1.87
C THR A 76 7.92 -11.77 -3.18
N ILE A 77 7.81 -10.90 -4.19
CA ILE A 77 7.42 -11.29 -5.56
C ILE A 77 8.31 -12.44 -6.09
N ALA A 78 9.59 -12.47 -5.72
CA ALA A 78 10.52 -13.52 -6.16
C ALA A 78 10.20 -14.91 -5.61
N ASN A 79 9.33 -14.99 -4.59
CA ASN A 79 8.90 -16.26 -3.98
C ASN A 79 7.53 -16.71 -4.47
N ALA A 80 6.84 -15.91 -5.30
CA ALA A 80 5.47 -16.17 -5.68
C ALA A 80 5.36 -17.42 -6.58
N ASP A 81 4.33 -18.23 -6.36
CA ASP A 81 4.04 -19.40 -7.20
C ASP A 81 3.52 -19.00 -8.60
N SER A 82 2.98 -17.78 -8.70
CA SER A 82 2.52 -17.14 -9.94
C SER A 82 2.70 -15.63 -9.84
N THR A 83 2.60 -14.91 -10.96
CA THR A 83 2.71 -13.43 -10.95
C THR A 83 1.65 -12.85 -10.02
N PRO A 84 2.04 -12.13 -8.96
CA PRO A 84 1.08 -11.57 -8.03
C PRO A 84 0.48 -10.28 -8.56
N ASP A 85 -0.79 -10.06 -8.23
CA ASP A 85 -1.60 -8.99 -8.77
C ASP A 85 -2.54 -8.41 -7.71
N VAL A 86 -3.11 -7.25 -8.05
CA VAL A 86 -4.27 -6.68 -7.37
C VAL A 86 -5.43 -6.60 -8.32
N SER A 87 -6.63 -6.75 -7.78
CA SER A 87 -7.87 -6.67 -8.56
C SER A 87 -8.79 -5.55 -8.08
N PHE A 88 -9.48 -4.93 -9.03
CA PHE A 88 -10.51 -3.92 -8.81
C PHE A 88 -11.77 -4.29 -9.60
N LEU A 89 -12.94 -3.97 -9.06
CA LEU A 89 -14.22 -4.10 -9.77
C LEU A 89 -15.01 -2.79 -9.67
N ASN A 90 -15.23 -2.13 -10.81
CA ASN A 90 -15.91 -0.83 -10.87
C ASN A 90 -15.31 0.19 -9.90
N GLY A 91 -13.97 0.23 -9.81
CA GLY A 91 -13.21 1.10 -8.91
C GLY A 91 -13.16 0.63 -7.44
N SER A 92 -13.87 -0.44 -7.07
CA SER A 92 -13.76 -1.06 -5.75
C SER A 92 -12.51 -1.92 -5.68
N PHE A 93 -11.65 -1.68 -4.69
CA PHE A 93 -10.48 -2.54 -4.46
C PHE A 93 -10.92 -3.89 -3.89
N LEU A 94 -10.55 -4.98 -4.57
CA LEU A 94 -10.91 -6.35 -4.16
C LEU A 94 -9.86 -6.99 -3.26
N GLY A 95 -8.60 -6.60 -3.39
CA GLY A 95 -7.50 -7.14 -2.60
C GLY A 95 -6.31 -7.61 -3.43
N LEU A 96 -5.36 -8.21 -2.73
CA LEU A 96 -4.17 -8.85 -3.26
C LEU A 96 -4.45 -10.31 -3.62
N SER A 97 -3.94 -10.74 -4.77
CA SER A 97 -3.78 -12.15 -5.16
C SER A 97 -2.30 -12.52 -5.04
N TYR A 98 -1.99 -13.43 -4.13
CA TYR A 98 -0.62 -13.90 -3.90
C TYR A 98 -0.63 -15.32 -3.37
N SER A 99 0.26 -16.17 -3.88
CA SER A 99 0.50 -17.51 -3.32
C SER A 99 1.99 -17.79 -3.25
N VAL A 100 2.40 -18.49 -2.20
CA VAL A 100 3.77 -19.00 -2.03
C VAL A 100 3.73 -20.40 -1.45
N THR A 101 4.49 -21.31 -2.06
CA THR A 101 4.66 -22.67 -1.60
C THR A 101 6.13 -22.96 -1.33
N THR A 102 6.42 -23.40 -0.10
CA THR A 102 7.74 -23.83 0.35
C THR A 102 7.71 -25.31 0.71
N SER A 103 8.81 -25.85 1.23
CA SER A 103 8.81 -27.22 1.75
C SER A 103 8.00 -27.40 3.04
N THR A 104 7.65 -26.31 3.75
CA THR A 104 7.02 -26.34 5.08
C THR A 104 5.72 -25.56 5.21
N LEU A 105 5.40 -24.71 4.23
CA LEU A 105 4.23 -23.83 4.24
C LEU A 105 3.77 -23.56 2.80
N GLY A 106 2.48 -23.78 2.55
CA GLY A 106 1.73 -23.12 1.48
C GLY A 106 0.93 -21.98 2.08
N PHE A 107 0.98 -20.80 1.49
CA PHE A 107 0.23 -19.62 1.95
C PHE A 107 -0.35 -18.88 0.76
N SER A 108 -1.63 -18.52 0.83
CA SER A 108 -2.32 -17.77 -0.20
C SER A 108 -3.11 -16.61 0.39
N VAL A 109 -3.07 -15.48 -0.30
CA VAL A 109 -3.94 -14.32 -0.10
C VAL A 109 -4.92 -14.30 -1.26
N ILE A 110 -6.20 -14.30 -0.94
CA ILE A 110 -7.29 -14.36 -1.89
C ILE A 110 -8.08 -13.05 -1.83
N PRO A 111 -8.26 -12.34 -2.96
CA PRO A 111 -9.06 -11.13 -2.99
C PRO A 111 -10.54 -11.44 -2.77
N GLY A 112 -11.29 -10.46 -2.32
CA GLY A 112 -12.75 -10.58 -2.20
C GLY A 112 -13.45 -10.49 -3.55
N PHE A 113 -14.78 -10.69 -3.53
CA PHE A 113 -15.57 -10.73 -4.75
C PHE A 113 -16.05 -9.34 -5.22
N SER A 114 -16.56 -8.51 -4.31
CA SER A 114 -17.07 -7.16 -4.61
C SER A 114 -16.23 -6.04 -3.96
N ASP A 115 -15.56 -6.36 -2.87
CA ASP A 115 -14.68 -5.50 -2.09
C ASP A 115 -13.81 -6.38 -1.17
N THR A 116 -13.00 -5.77 -0.32
CA THR A 116 -12.09 -6.49 0.58
C THR A 116 -12.76 -7.18 1.78
N SER A 117 -14.07 -7.03 2.02
CA SER A 117 -14.74 -7.58 3.22
C SER A 117 -14.79 -9.12 3.23
N ASP A 118 -14.81 -9.72 2.04
CA ASP A 118 -14.76 -11.17 1.85
C ASP A 118 -13.35 -11.67 1.47
N ALA A 119 -12.34 -10.79 1.46
CA ALA A 119 -10.95 -11.19 1.25
C ALA A 119 -10.43 -12.00 2.44
N PHE A 120 -9.62 -13.02 2.17
CA PHE A 120 -9.12 -13.91 3.21
C PHE A 120 -7.76 -14.49 2.84
N VAL A 121 -7.13 -15.16 3.80
CA VAL A 121 -5.93 -15.95 3.57
C VAL A 121 -6.19 -17.42 3.85
N ALA A 122 -5.47 -18.29 3.16
CA ALA A 122 -5.46 -19.73 3.37
C ALA A 122 -4.04 -20.23 3.53
N TYR A 123 -3.84 -21.29 4.30
CA TYR A 123 -2.55 -21.92 4.43
C TYR A 123 -2.64 -23.44 4.58
N ASP A 124 -1.57 -24.10 4.17
CA ASP A 124 -1.29 -25.50 4.39
C ASP A 124 0.06 -25.64 5.10
N LYS A 125 0.11 -26.38 6.21
CA LYS A 125 1.40 -26.84 6.74
C LYS A 125 1.88 -27.98 5.87
N LEU A 126 3.11 -27.84 5.39
CA LEU A 126 3.75 -28.83 4.53
C LEU A 126 4.86 -29.56 5.27
N SER A 127 5.14 -30.79 4.84
CA SER A 127 6.32 -31.55 5.24
C SER A 127 6.97 -32.13 3.98
N GLY A 128 8.11 -31.55 3.60
CA GLY A 128 8.76 -31.90 2.35
C GLY A 128 7.89 -31.63 1.12
N GLY A 129 7.05 -30.58 1.18
CA GLY A 129 6.13 -30.21 0.10
C GLY A 129 4.79 -30.99 0.08
N ASN A 130 4.57 -31.91 1.00
CA ASN A 130 3.29 -32.63 1.12
C ASN A 130 2.42 -32.00 2.22
N ILE A 131 1.12 -31.87 1.98
CA ILE A 131 0.16 -31.37 2.99
C ILE A 131 0.16 -32.29 4.20
N VAL A 132 0.22 -31.68 5.39
CA VAL A 132 0.07 -32.39 6.65
C VAL A 132 -1.40 -32.32 7.09
N ASP A 133 -2.04 -33.49 7.16
CA ASP A 133 -3.46 -33.61 7.47
C ASP A 133 -3.85 -32.85 8.75
N GLY A 134 -4.95 -32.10 8.66
CA GLY A 134 -5.53 -31.36 9.78
C GLY A 134 -4.72 -30.13 10.24
N GLN A 135 -3.67 -29.74 9.53
CA GLN A 135 -2.84 -28.57 9.86
C GLN A 135 -3.00 -27.40 8.89
N SER A 136 -4.07 -27.40 8.10
CA SER A 136 -4.45 -26.29 7.22
C SER A 136 -5.45 -25.38 7.91
N GLY A 137 -5.56 -24.15 7.42
CA GLY A 137 -6.53 -23.20 7.95
C GLY A 137 -6.67 -21.95 7.11
N PHE A 138 -7.48 -21.04 7.62
CA PHE A 138 -7.81 -19.76 7.03
C PHE A 138 -7.64 -18.63 8.04
N GLY A 139 -7.51 -17.41 7.55
CA GLY A 139 -7.44 -16.20 8.34
C GLY A 139 -8.02 -15.00 7.65
N SER A 140 -8.28 -13.96 8.43
CA SER A 140 -8.75 -12.66 7.98
C SER A 140 -7.59 -11.77 7.56
N ILE A 141 -7.85 -10.84 6.65
CA ILE A 141 -6.89 -9.85 6.17
C ILE A 141 -7.55 -8.47 6.10
N VAL A 142 -6.78 -7.44 6.46
CA VAL A 142 -7.19 -6.05 6.37
C VAL A 142 -6.13 -5.28 5.59
N TYR A 143 -6.58 -4.40 4.70
CA TYR A 143 -5.74 -3.54 3.87
C TYR A 143 -5.87 -2.08 4.28
N LEU A 144 -4.76 -1.36 4.25
CA LEU A 144 -4.69 0.07 4.55
C LEU A 144 -3.90 0.77 3.43
N PRO A 145 -4.52 1.70 2.68
CA PRO A 145 -3.77 2.51 1.73
C PRO A 145 -2.76 3.37 2.48
N VAL A 146 -1.52 3.39 2.01
CA VAL A 146 -0.43 4.18 2.58
C VAL A 146 -0.41 5.52 1.83
N PRO A 147 -0.60 6.66 2.53
CA PRO A 147 -0.55 7.96 1.86
C PRO A 147 0.81 8.19 1.23
N GLU A 148 0.80 8.68 -0.01
CA GLU A 148 2.02 8.92 -0.76
C GLU A 148 2.91 9.98 -0.05
N PRO A 149 4.25 9.88 -0.15
CA PRO A 149 5.16 10.87 0.40
C PRO A 149 4.84 12.30 -0.06
N GLU A 150 4.34 12.44 -1.28
CA GLU A 150 3.95 13.74 -1.85
C GLU A 150 2.77 14.39 -1.12
N SER A 151 1.80 13.59 -0.65
CA SER A 151 0.68 14.10 0.14
C SER A 151 1.17 14.75 1.43
N TYR A 152 2.20 14.16 2.07
CA TYR A 152 2.86 14.76 3.23
C TYR A 152 3.67 15.99 2.87
N ALA A 153 4.40 15.98 1.74
CA ALA A 153 5.15 17.13 1.27
C ALA A 153 4.24 18.32 0.96
N MET A 154 3.08 18.09 0.33
CA MET A 154 2.07 19.10 0.03
C MET A 154 1.40 19.64 1.30
N LEU A 155 1.10 18.77 2.26
CA LEU A 155 0.61 19.19 3.58
C LEU A 155 1.63 20.10 4.28
N LEU A 156 2.90 19.68 4.32
CA LEU A 156 3.99 20.46 4.93
C LEU A 156 4.24 21.77 4.19
N ALA A 157 4.17 21.77 2.86
CA ALA A 157 4.26 22.98 2.05
C ALA A 157 3.11 23.94 2.38
N GLY A 158 1.87 23.43 2.48
CA GLY A 158 0.71 24.20 2.93
C GLY A 158 0.92 24.82 4.31
N LEU A 159 1.37 24.03 5.28
CA LEU A 159 1.68 24.52 6.63
C LEU A 159 2.81 25.56 6.64
N GLY A 160 3.85 25.37 5.82
CA GLY A 160 4.94 26.33 5.65
C GLY A 160 4.45 27.69 5.13
N LEU A 161 3.54 27.69 4.15
CA LEU A 161 2.92 28.91 3.63
C LEU A 161 2.08 29.62 4.70
N ILE A 162 1.28 28.89 5.47
CA ILE A 162 0.50 29.45 6.58
C ILE A 162 1.42 30.06 7.64
N GLY A 163 2.49 29.37 8.01
CA GLY A 163 3.50 29.88 8.95
C GLY A 163 4.17 31.17 8.45
N LEU A 164 4.49 31.26 7.16
CA LEU A 164 5.04 32.47 6.54
C LEU A 164 4.06 33.65 6.60
N VAL A 165 2.79 33.43 6.29
CA VAL A 165 1.74 34.46 6.36
C VAL A 165 1.54 34.94 7.79
N ALA A 166 1.49 34.02 8.76
CA ALA A 166 1.36 34.35 10.18
C ALA A 166 2.54 35.22 10.68
N ARG A 167 3.77 34.86 10.31
CA ARG A 167 4.98 35.64 10.65
C ARG A 167 4.94 37.06 10.07
N ARG A 168 4.44 37.24 8.85
CA ARG A 168 4.32 38.57 8.23
C ARG A 168 3.31 39.45 8.97
N ARG A 169 2.25 38.86 9.54
CA ARG A 169 1.25 39.62 10.33
C ARG A 169 1.83 40.12 11.65
N THR A 170 2.73 39.36 12.28
CA THR A 170 3.36 39.76 13.54
C THR A 170 4.46 40.81 13.39
N THR A 171 5.09 40.93 12.22
CA THR A 171 6.15 41.94 11.97
C THR A 171 5.59 43.27 11.43
N ALA A 172 4.32 43.30 11.01
CA ALA A 172 3.64 44.49 10.51
C ALA A 172 2.81 45.22 11.58
N ALA A 173 2.75 44.68 12.81
CA ALA A 173 2.17 45.31 14.00
C ALA A 173 3.30 45.78 14.92
#